data_AF-A0A7S8RH38-F1
#
_entry.id   AF-A0A7S8RH38-F1
#
_cell.length_a   1.000
_cell.length_b   1.000
_cell.length_c   1.000
_cell.angle_alpha   90.00
_cell.angle_beta   90.00
_cell.angle_gamma   90.00
#
_symmetry.space_group_name_H-M   'P 1'
#
loop_
_entity.id
_entity.type
_entity.pdbx_description
1 polymer ?
#
loop_
_entity_poly.entity_id
_entity_poly.type
_entity_poly.pdbx_seq_one_letter_code
_entity_poly.pdbx_strand_id
1 'polypeptide(L)'
;MSDLNYYRSTPLGWKHGTIIVWSGMRGVVTLAAAQTLPADAPSRHFLIFAAFAVALTSLMLQGFTLPALVRMLRVSNEDDENLVRSEQQRIIREMHQAALMAAEDGSLTRRDGSPFEVEFTERVGPMFLQAGEAEDEEARDILELRLALIRVRRERLIELSSGGEFGSAALRRALAELDASQLNVELRLESAD
;
A
#
# COMPACT_ATOMS: atom_id res chain seq x y z
N MET A 1 -10.98 7.69 -6.96
CA MET A 1 -10.96 8.91 -6.13
C MET A 1 -10.40 8.69 -4.72
N SER A 2 -10.14 7.44 -4.30
CA SER A 2 -9.73 7.07 -2.94
C SER A 2 -8.26 7.39 -2.60
N ASP A 3 -7.36 7.36 -3.58
CA ASP A 3 -5.93 7.65 -3.36
C ASP A 3 -5.67 9.07 -2.84
N LEU A 4 -6.46 10.06 -3.28
CA LEU A 4 -6.24 11.47 -2.95
C LEU A 4 -6.49 11.77 -1.46
N ASN A 5 -7.43 11.06 -0.84
CA ASN A 5 -7.75 11.25 0.57
C ASN A 5 -6.68 10.61 1.47
N TYR A 6 -6.16 9.44 1.09
CA TYR A 6 -5.05 8.78 1.80
C TYR A 6 -3.77 9.63 1.80
N TYR A 7 -3.36 10.15 0.64
CA TYR A 7 -2.20 11.04 0.55
C TYR A 7 -2.37 12.39 1.29
N ARG A 8 -3.63 12.82 1.53
CA ARG A 8 -3.92 14.02 2.33
C ARG A 8 -3.86 13.76 3.83
N SER A 9 -4.14 12.53 4.28
CA SER A 9 -4.13 12.15 5.70
C SER A 9 -2.76 11.72 6.21
N THR A 10 -1.81 11.39 5.33
CA THR A 10 -0.42 11.17 5.74
C THR A 10 0.18 12.53 6.13
N PRO A 11 0.49 12.78 7.42
CA PRO A 11 1.09 14.04 7.81
C PRO A 11 2.40 14.18 7.04
N LEU A 12 2.51 15.23 6.23
CA LEU A 12 3.76 15.60 5.57
C LEU A 12 4.80 15.80 6.65
N GLY A 13 5.59 14.76 6.89
CA GLY A 13 6.61 14.80 7.93
C GLY A 13 7.51 16.01 7.69
N TRP A 14 8.04 16.58 8.76
CA TRP A 14 8.92 17.77 8.72
C TRP A 14 10.05 17.66 7.67
N LYS A 15 10.43 16.44 7.31
CA LYS A 15 11.35 16.07 6.22
C LYS A 15 10.86 16.47 4.81
N HIS A 16 9.59 16.23 4.47
CA HIS A 16 8.96 16.64 3.20
C HIS A 16 8.85 18.17 3.10
N GLY A 17 8.47 18.83 4.20
CA GLY A 17 8.47 20.28 4.29
C GLY A 17 9.87 20.87 4.09
N THR A 18 10.89 20.24 4.69
CA THR A 18 12.30 20.65 4.51
C THR A 18 12.75 20.50 3.06
N ILE A 19 12.39 19.41 2.36
CA ILE A 19 12.77 19.21 0.94
C ILE A 19 12.10 20.25 0.03
N ILE A 20 10.81 20.55 0.24
CA ILE A 20 10.07 21.56 -0.55
C ILE A 20 10.65 22.96 -0.32
N VAL A 21 10.92 23.31 0.95
CA VAL A 21 11.51 24.60 1.33
C VAL A 21 12.94 24.74 0.80
N TRP A 22 13.73 23.67 0.85
CA TRP A 22 15.12 23.67 0.38
C TRP A 22 15.22 23.71 -1.15
N SER A 23 14.27 23.07 -1.85
CA SER A 23 14.15 23.14 -3.31
C SER A 23 13.65 24.50 -3.80
N GLY A 24 12.81 25.21 -3.01
CA GLY A 24 12.23 26.51 -3.38
C GLY A 24 13.08 27.74 -3.03
N MET A 25 13.80 27.75 -1.91
CA MET A 25 14.46 28.97 -1.41
C MET A 25 15.70 29.43 -2.22
N ARG A 26 16.35 28.57 -3.00
CA ARG A 26 17.66 28.89 -3.61
C ARG A 26 17.61 29.43 -5.05
N GLY A 27 16.52 29.19 -5.78
CA GLY A 27 16.36 29.68 -7.16
C GLY A 27 16.02 31.17 -7.24
N VAL A 28 15.08 31.63 -6.41
CA VAL A 28 14.56 33.01 -6.47
C VAL A 28 15.53 34.02 -5.84
N VAL A 29 16.21 33.65 -4.74
CA VAL A 29 17.14 34.54 -4.03
C VAL A 29 18.40 34.84 -4.87
N THR A 30 18.91 33.85 -5.60
CA THR A 30 20.06 34.02 -6.50
C THR A 30 19.68 34.89 -7.71
N LEU A 31 18.48 34.71 -8.25
CA LEU A 31 17.93 35.52 -9.34
C LEU A 31 17.72 36.99 -8.91
N ALA A 32 17.25 37.22 -7.68
CA ALA A 32 17.10 38.55 -7.10
C ALA A 32 18.45 39.23 -6.84
N ALA A 33 19.45 38.49 -6.33
CA ALA A 33 20.79 39.02 -6.11
C ALA A 33 21.52 39.40 -7.41
N ALA A 34 21.27 38.68 -8.51
CA ALA A 34 21.83 39.00 -9.83
C ALA A 34 21.32 40.36 -10.37
N GLN A 35 20.11 40.77 -10.01
CA GLN A 35 19.51 42.06 -10.39
C GLN A 35 20.10 43.25 -9.62
N THR A 36 20.80 43.01 -8.49
CA THR A 36 21.35 44.08 -7.63
C THR A 36 22.78 44.53 -7.97
N LEU A 37 23.40 44.02 -9.05
CA LEU A 37 24.78 44.41 -9.40
C LEU A 37 24.85 45.81 -10.05
N PRO A 38 25.64 46.77 -9.49
CA PRO A 38 25.79 48.11 -10.05
C PRO A 38 26.64 48.13 -11.33
N ALA A 39 26.39 49.12 -12.21
CA ALA A 39 26.92 49.16 -13.58
C ALA A 39 28.39 49.64 -13.71
N ASP A 40 28.98 50.27 -12.69
CA ASP A 40 30.19 51.11 -12.83
C ASP A 40 31.50 50.50 -12.26
N ALA A 41 31.69 49.18 -12.29
CA ALA A 41 32.94 48.56 -11.82
C ALA A 41 34.04 48.51 -12.91
N PRO A 42 35.31 48.88 -12.62
CA PRO A 42 36.43 48.64 -13.54
C PRO A 42 36.59 47.13 -13.77
N SER A 43 36.76 46.69 -15.03
CA SER A 43 36.80 45.26 -15.42
C SER A 43 35.53 44.44 -15.09
N ARG A 44 34.36 45.09 -15.10
CA ARG A 44 33.02 44.51 -14.87
C ARG A 44 32.77 43.18 -15.58
N HIS A 45 33.16 43.04 -16.85
CA HIS A 45 32.94 41.80 -17.61
C HIS A 45 33.69 40.60 -17.00
N PHE A 46 34.88 40.80 -16.46
CA PHE A 46 35.66 39.74 -15.82
C PHE A 46 35.07 39.32 -14.47
N LEU A 47 34.64 40.30 -13.65
CA LEU A 47 34.00 40.03 -12.36
C LEU A 47 32.64 39.35 -12.51
N ILE A 48 31.84 39.74 -13.51
CA ILE A 48 30.58 39.07 -13.82
C ILE A 48 30.83 37.64 -14.30
N PHE A 49 31.84 37.41 -15.15
CA PHE A 49 32.20 36.06 -15.59
C PHE A 49 32.66 35.18 -14.42
N ALA A 50 33.50 35.70 -13.53
CA ALA A 50 33.97 34.97 -12.36
C ALA A 50 32.82 34.66 -11.38
N ALA A 51 31.94 35.62 -11.10
CA ALA A 51 30.77 35.41 -10.25
C ALA A 51 29.81 34.37 -10.85
N PHE A 52 29.58 34.42 -12.18
CA PHE A 52 28.75 33.45 -12.87
C PHE A 52 29.37 32.05 -12.86
N ALA A 53 30.69 31.95 -13.09
CA ALA A 53 31.41 30.68 -13.03
C ALA A 53 31.33 30.06 -11.63
N VAL A 54 31.56 30.84 -10.57
CA VAL A 54 31.46 30.36 -9.18
C VAL A 54 30.02 29.95 -8.84
N ALA A 55 29.02 30.70 -9.29
CA ALA A 55 27.61 30.34 -9.09
C ALA A 55 27.25 29.05 -9.82
N LEU A 56 27.68 28.89 -11.08
CA LEU A 56 27.41 27.69 -11.89
C LEU A 56 28.11 26.46 -11.31
N THR A 57 29.37 26.61 -10.89
CA THR A 57 30.13 25.54 -10.22
C THR A 57 29.48 25.15 -8.89
N SER A 58 29.01 26.13 -8.10
CA SER A 58 28.28 25.86 -6.86
C SER A 58 26.97 25.11 -7.13
N LEU A 59 26.23 25.51 -8.18
CA LEU A 59 25.00 24.84 -8.61
C LEU A 59 25.27 23.41 -9.10
N MET A 60 26.35 23.17 -9.85
CA MET A 60 26.73 21.83 -10.29
C MET A 60 27.14 20.94 -9.12
N LEU A 61 27.97 21.45 -8.20
CA LEU A 61 28.37 20.70 -7.01
C LEU A 61 27.17 20.36 -6.12
N GLN A 62 26.23 21.31 -5.95
CA GLN A 62 25.00 21.11 -5.17
C GLN A 62 24.00 20.18 -5.89
N GLY A 63 23.88 20.29 -7.21
CA GLY A 63 23.05 19.41 -8.03
C GLY A 63 23.53 17.96 -8.00
N PHE A 64 24.85 17.73 -7.90
CA PHE A 64 25.42 16.38 -7.80
C PHE A 64 25.34 15.78 -6.38
N THR A 65 25.27 16.62 -5.33
CA THR A 65 25.12 16.14 -3.95
C THR A 65 23.67 15.80 -3.60
N LEU A 66 22.70 16.34 -4.32
CA LEU A 66 21.27 16.07 -4.12
C LEU A 66 20.85 14.60 -4.37
N PRO A 67 21.26 13.92 -5.46
CA PRO A 67 20.95 12.50 -5.65
C PRO A 67 21.68 11.59 -4.66
N ALA A 68 22.84 12.00 -4.13
CA ALA A 68 23.53 11.30 -3.06
C ALA A 68 22.79 11.48 -1.72
N LEU A 69 22.32 12.70 -1.43
CA LEU A 69 21.54 13.01 -0.23
C LEU A 69 20.17 12.32 -0.24
N VAL A 70 19.48 12.30 -1.38
CA VAL A 70 18.21 11.55 -1.56
C VAL A 70 18.42 10.05 -1.40
N ARG A 71 19.53 9.49 -1.91
CA ARG A 71 19.89 8.08 -1.67
C ARG A 71 20.27 7.79 -0.23
N MET A 72 20.86 8.75 0.48
CA MET A 72 21.21 8.62 1.90
C MET A 72 19.97 8.78 2.80
N LEU A 73 18.99 9.57 2.38
CA LEU A 73 17.68 9.74 3.03
C LEU A 73 16.69 8.60 2.76
N ARG A 74 17.16 7.44 2.26
CA ARG A 74 16.43 6.19 1.93
C ARG A 74 15.52 5.61 3.03
N VAL A 75 15.33 6.32 4.13
CA VAL A 75 14.37 6.06 5.22
C VAL A 75 12.91 6.01 4.72
N SER A 76 12.59 6.60 3.55
CA SER A 76 11.20 6.55 3.05
C SER A 76 10.75 5.19 2.52
N ASN A 77 11.65 4.32 2.03
CA ASN A 77 11.20 3.00 1.55
C ASN A 77 10.89 2.04 2.70
N GLU A 78 11.68 2.06 3.77
CA GLU A 78 11.45 1.19 4.93
C GLU A 78 10.20 1.64 5.71
N ASP A 79 10.00 2.95 5.89
CA ASP A 79 8.81 3.48 6.55
C ASP A 79 7.53 3.21 5.74
N ASP A 80 7.56 3.41 4.42
CA ASP A 80 6.41 3.13 3.54
C ASP A 80 6.13 1.62 3.43
N GLU A 81 7.15 0.78 3.33
CA GLU A 81 6.97 -0.68 3.27
C GLU A 81 6.44 -1.24 4.60
N ASN A 82 6.93 -0.73 5.73
CA ASN A 82 6.41 -1.08 7.05
C ASN A 82 4.96 -0.64 7.24
N LEU A 83 4.61 0.55 6.74
CA LEU A 83 3.22 1.04 6.73
C LEU A 83 2.31 0.10 5.93
N VAL A 84 2.67 -0.20 4.68
CA VAL A 84 1.89 -1.12 3.82
C VAL A 84 1.75 -2.51 4.45
N ARG A 85 2.82 -3.05 5.06
CA ARG A 85 2.76 -4.33 5.80
C ARG A 85 1.81 -4.25 7.00
N SER A 86 1.85 -3.15 7.76
CA SER A 86 0.97 -2.97 8.90
C SER A 86 -0.51 -2.84 8.49
N GLU A 87 -0.80 -2.14 7.39
CA GLU A 87 -2.12 -2.06 6.80
C GLU A 87 -2.59 -3.43 6.32
N GLN A 88 -1.73 -4.18 5.63
CA GLN A 88 -2.05 -5.53 5.16
C GLN A 88 -2.43 -6.45 6.34
N GLN A 89 -1.67 -6.40 7.44
CA GLN A 89 -1.99 -7.19 8.64
C GLN A 89 -3.33 -6.78 9.26
N ARG A 90 -3.69 -5.49 9.24
CA ARG A 90 -5.00 -5.01 9.71
C ARG A 90 -6.14 -5.52 8.82
N ILE A 91 -5.99 -5.43 7.50
CA ILE A 91 -6.97 -5.96 6.53
C ILE A 91 -7.18 -7.46 6.75
N ILE A 92 -6.10 -8.23 6.91
CA ILE A 92 -6.18 -9.67 7.16
C ILE A 92 -6.96 -9.97 8.45
N ARG A 93 -6.73 -9.21 9.53
CA ARG A 93 -7.47 -9.38 10.79
C ARG A 93 -8.96 -9.10 10.63
N GLU A 94 -9.31 -8.00 9.97
CA GLU A 94 -10.71 -7.63 9.69
C GLU A 94 -11.45 -8.70 8.87
N MET A 95 -10.81 -9.19 7.80
CA MET A 95 -11.37 -10.27 6.98
C MET A 95 -11.51 -11.58 7.77
N HIS A 96 -10.52 -11.91 8.61
CA HIS A 96 -10.56 -13.12 9.43
C HIS A 96 -11.68 -13.04 10.48
N GLN A 97 -11.83 -11.89 11.15
CA GLN A 97 -12.88 -11.67 12.13
C GLN A 97 -14.28 -11.77 11.51
N ALA A 98 -14.49 -11.16 10.33
CA ALA A 98 -15.75 -11.29 9.60
C ALA A 98 -16.05 -12.75 9.23
N ALA A 99 -15.04 -13.50 8.80
CA ALA A 99 -15.19 -14.91 8.48
C ALA A 99 -15.52 -15.78 9.71
N LEU A 100 -14.93 -15.49 10.88
CA LEU A 100 -15.27 -16.17 12.13
C LEU A 100 -16.70 -15.87 12.57
N MET A 101 -17.11 -14.60 12.52
CA MET A 101 -18.48 -14.20 12.86
C MET A 101 -19.52 -14.91 11.99
N ALA A 102 -19.27 -15.00 10.67
CA ALA A 102 -20.15 -15.73 9.76
C ALA A 102 -20.16 -17.25 10.00
N ALA A 103 -19.03 -17.82 10.46
CA ALA A 103 -18.99 -19.23 10.84
C ALA A 103 -19.76 -19.49 12.14
N GLU A 104 -19.70 -18.58 13.11
CA GLU A 104 -20.39 -18.68 14.39
C GLU A 104 -21.89 -18.42 14.29
N ASP A 105 -22.33 -17.50 13.42
CA ASP A 105 -23.74 -17.17 13.26
C ASP A 105 -24.53 -18.17 12.38
N GLY A 106 -23.82 -19.09 11.71
CA GLY A 106 -24.42 -20.08 10.80
C GLY A 106 -25.01 -19.48 9.53
N SER A 107 -24.65 -18.26 9.14
CA SER A 107 -25.13 -17.57 7.94
C SER A 107 -24.49 -18.08 6.64
N LEU A 108 -23.49 -18.94 6.74
CA LEU A 108 -22.79 -19.50 5.58
C LEU A 108 -23.72 -20.42 4.78
N THR A 109 -23.75 -20.20 3.47
CA THR A 109 -24.49 -21.04 2.52
C THR A 109 -23.57 -21.63 1.48
N ARG A 110 -23.90 -22.84 1.03
CA ARG A 110 -23.26 -23.53 -0.10
C ARG A 110 -23.43 -22.75 -1.40
N ARG A 111 -22.76 -23.19 -2.48
CA ARG A 111 -22.87 -22.56 -3.81
C ARG A 111 -24.28 -22.67 -4.40
N ASP A 112 -25.02 -23.72 -4.05
CA ASP A 112 -26.41 -23.94 -4.46
C ASP A 112 -27.44 -23.20 -3.59
N GLY A 113 -27.00 -22.48 -2.55
CA GLY A 113 -27.85 -21.74 -1.62
C GLY A 113 -28.39 -22.56 -0.45
N SER A 114 -28.06 -23.85 -0.36
CA SER A 114 -28.42 -24.66 0.81
C SER A 114 -27.54 -24.30 2.03
N PRO A 115 -28.09 -24.37 3.26
CA PRO A 115 -27.32 -24.08 4.46
C PRO A 115 -26.32 -25.20 4.76
N PHE A 116 -25.19 -24.86 5.40
CA PHE A 116 -24.34 -25.88 6.01
C PHE A 116 -25.01 -26.43 7.28
N GLU A 117 -24.77 -27.70 7.59
CA GLU A 117 -25.18 -28.24 8.90
C GLU A 117 -24.37 -27.53 10.00
N VAL A 118 -25.07 -27.03 11.03
CA VAL A 118 -24.46 -26.26 12.13
C VAL A 118 -23.33 -27.05 12.79
N GLU A 119 -23.51 -28.36 12.95
CA GLU A 119 -22.50 -29.26 13.55
C GLU A 119 -21.25 -29.42 12.66
N PHE A 120 -21.40 -29.35 11.34
CA PHE A 120 -20.28 -29.38 10.40
C PHE A 120 -19.49 -28.07 10.44
N THR A 121 -20.17 -26.92 10.49
CA THR A 121 -19.51 -25.61 10.59
C THR A 121 -18.75 -25.43 11.91
N GLU A 122 -19.32 -25.87 13.04
CA GLU A 122 -18.66 -25.81 14.36
C GLU A 122 -17.43 -26.73 14.44
N ARG A 123 -17.50 -27.93 13.84
CA ARG A 123 -16.43 -28.93 13.90
C ARG A 123 -15.28 -28.61 12.94
N VAL A 124 -15.60 -28.17 11.73
CA VAL A 124 -14.62 -27.98 10.65
C VAL A 124 -14.12 -26.54 10.59
N GLY A 125 -14.91 -25.55 11.04
CA GLY A 125 -14.55 -24.14 11.13
C GLY A 125 -13.14 -23.86 11.71
N PRO A 126 -12.76 -24.45 12.86
CA PRO A 126 -11.43 -24.31 13.45
C PRO A 126 -10.31 -25.01 12.67
N MET A 127 -10.62 -26.10 11.96
CA MET A 127 -9.66 -26.94 11.22
C MET A 127 -9.13 -26.27 9.93
N PHE A 128 -9.84 -25.26 9.42
CA PHE A 128 -9.48 -24.54 8.19
C PHE A 128 -8.16 -23.77 8.25
N LEU A 129 -7.57 -23.56 9.42
CA LEU A 129 -6.24 -22.97 9.52
C LEU A 129 -5.11 -23.95 9.17
N GLN A 130 -5.40 -25.24 8.99
CA GLN A 130 -4.36 -26.27 8.79
C GLN A 130 -4.64 -27.36 7.72
N ALA A 131 -5.82 -27.45 7.11
CA ALA A 131 -6.16 -28.67 6.35
C ALA A 131 -5.56 -28.73 4.92
N GLY A 132 -4.44 -29.46 4.79
CA GLY A 132 -4.15 -30.30 3.63
C GLY A 132 -4.62 -31.73 3.91
N GLU A 133 -5.26 -32.34 2.91
CA GLU A 133 -5.65 -33.76 2.83
C GLU A 133 -6.79 -34.22 3.77
N ALA A 134 -8.02 -34.23 3.24
CA ALA A 134 -9.17 -34.97 3.77
C ALA A 134 -9.84 -35.74 2.61
N GLU A 135 -10.48 -36.89 2.91
CA GLU A 135 -11.06 -37.85 1.95
C GLU A 135 -12.27 -37.30 1.17
N ASP A 136 -12.49 -37.83 -0.05
CA ASP A 136 -13.19 -37.18 -1.18
C ASP A 136 -14.59 -36.56 -0.91
N GLU A 137 -15.44 -37.15 -0.06
CA GLU A 137 -16.81 -36.65 0.16
C GLU A 137 -16.86 -35.54 1.22
N GLU A 138 -16.12 -35.69 2.33
CA GLU A 138 -15.88 -34.60 3.29
C GLU A 138 -15.02 -33.49 2.65
N ALA A 139 -14.12 -33.84 1.73
CA ALA A 139 -13.29 -32.89 1.01
C ALA A 139 -14.12 -31.89 0.21
N ARG A 140 -15.17 -32.34 -0.47
CA ARG A 140 -16.05 -31.44 -1.24
C ARG A 140 -16.77 -30.44 -0.34
N ASP A 141 -17.35 -30.91 0.75
CA ASP A 141 -18.06 -30.06 1.72
C ASP A 141 -17.11 -29.05 2.40
N ILE A 142 -15.88 -29.48 2.69
CA ILE A 142 -14.80 -28.61 3.19
C ILE A 142 -14.46 -27.52 2.16
N LEU A 143 -14.32 -27.89 0.88
CA LEU A 143 -14.00 -26.94 -0.19
C LEU A 143 -15.15 -25.95 -0.43
N GLU A 144 -16.40 -26.38 -0.37
CA GLU A 144 -17.56 -25.49 -0.47
C GLU A 144 -17.65 -24.51 0.71
N LEU A 145 -17.40 -24.98 1.93
CA LEU A 145 -17.35 -24.14 3.12
C LEU A 145 -16.22 -23.10 3.01
N ARG A 146 -15.06 -23.51 2.47
CA ARG A 146 -13.95 -22.59 2.19
C ARG A 146 -14.33 -21.52 1.17
N LEU A 147 -15.08 -21.84 0.12
CA LEU A 147 -15.61 -20.85 -0.81
C LEU A 147 -16.57 -19.88 -0.13
N ALA A 148 -17.47 -20.36 0.73
CA ALA A 148 -18.40 -19.51 1.46
C ALA A 148 -17.64 -18.50 2.35
N LEU A 149 -16.62 -18.94 3.07
CA LEU A 149 -15.76 -18.06 3.87
C LEU A 149 -14.99 -17.05 3.01
N ILE A 150 -14.51 -17.45 1.83
CA ILE A 150 -13.84 -16.55 0.87
C ILE A 150 -14.81 -15.46 0.40
N ARG A 151 -16.09 -15.76 0.18
CA ARG A 151 -17.11 -14.76 -0.18
C ARG A 151 -17.30 -13.72 0.91
N VAL A 152 -17.43 -14.15 2.17
CA VAL A 152 -17.53 -13.23 3.32
C VAL A 152 -16.30 -12.32 3.41
N ARG A 153 -15.09 -12.87 3.24
CA ARG A 153 -13.85 -12.08 3.23
C ARG A 153 -13.83 -11.07 2.08
N ARG A 154 -14.32 -11.44 0.90
CA ARG A 154 -14.42 -10.56 -0.27
C ARG A 154 -15.37 -9.39 0.01
N GLU A 155 -16.55 -9.68 0.56
CA GLU A 155 -17.53 -8.66 0.93
C GLU A 155 -16.93 -7.67 1.94
N ARG A 156 -16.29 -8.19 2.99
CA ARG A 156 -15.59 -7.35 3.97
C ARG A 156 -14.49 -6.49 3.32
N LEU A 157 -13.69 -7.05 2.42
CA LEU A 157 -12.65 -6.30 1.71
C LEU A 157 -13.24 -5.16 0.84
N ILE A 158 -14.38 -5.40 0.19
CA ILE A 158 -15.08 -4.38 -0.60
C ILE A 158 -15.57 -3.24 0.31
N GLU A 159 -16.14 -3.56 1.46
CA GLU A 159 -16.55 -2.55 2.46
C GLU A 159 -15.35 -1.70 2.90
N LEU A 160 -14.23 -2.33 3.28
CA LEU A 160 -13.00 -1.64 3.69
C LEU A 160 -12.47 -0.73 2.56
N SER A 161 -12.64 -1.13 1.30
CA SER A 161 -12.23 -0.32 0.14
C SER A 161 -13.04 0.96 -0.03
N SER A 162 -14.31 0.96 0.39
CA SER A 162 -15.20 2.13 0.29
C SER A 162 -14.91 3.20 1.35
N GLY A 163 -14.35 2.81 2.50
CA GLY A 163 -14.11 3.70 3.64
C GLY A 163 -12.89 4.61 3.52
N GLY A 164 -11.98 4.36 2.55
CA GLY A 164 -10.76 5.16 2.37
C GLY A 164 -9.73 5.03 3.51
N GLU A 165 -9.93 4.08 4.42
CA GLU A 165 -9.09 3.84 5.60
C GLU A 165 -7.75 3.17 5.24
N PHE A 166 -7.72 2.42 4.15
CA PHE A 166 -6.56 1.63 3.73
C PHE A 166 -5.99 2.12 2.40
N GLY A 167 -4.66 2.11 2.28
CA GLY A 167 -3.97 2.39 1.02
C GLY A 167 -4.36 1.43 -0.10
N SER A 168 -4.45 1.95 -1.33
CA SER A 168 -4.85 1.14 -2.50
C SER A 168 -3.89 0.01 -2.84
N ALA A 169 -2.61 0.13 -2.47
CA ALA A 169 -1.62 -0.93 -2.64
C ALA A 169 -1.91 -2.13 -1.72
N ALA A 170 -2.24 -1.89 -0.45
CA ALA A 170 -2.58 -2.94 0.51
C ALA A 170 -3.88 -3.66 0.12
N LEU A 171 -4.91 -2.90 -0.28
CA LEU A 171 -6.19 -3.44 -0.76
C LEU A 171 -6.02 -4.29 -2.03
N ARG A 172 -5.28 -3.81 -3.04
CA ARG A 172 -4.99 -4.58 -4.26
C ARG A 172 -4.27 -5.89 -3.95
N ARG A 173 -3.33 -5.87 -3.00
CA ARG A 173 -2.60 -7.07 -2.62
C ARG A 173 -3.48 -8.08 -1.89
N ALA A 174 -4.32 -7.62 -0.96
CA ALA A 174 -5.29 -8.47 -0.28
C ALA A 174 -6.28 -9.11 -1.26
N LEU A 175 -6.76 -8.34 -2.25
CA LEU A 175 -7.67 -8.85 -3.29
C LEU A 175 -6.99 -9.94 -4.14
N ALA A 176 -5.74 -9.69 -4.60
CA ALA A 176 -5.00 -10.66 -5.39
C ALA A 176 -4.74 -11.97 -4.64
N GLU A 177 -4.46 -11.91 -3.33
CA GLU A 177 -4.28 -13.08 -2.47
C GLU A 177 -5.58 -13.88 -2.28
N LEU A 178 -6.71 -13.16 -2.17
CA LEU A 178 -8.03 -13.77 -2.05
C LEU A 178 -8.47 -14.43 -3.37
N ASP A 179 -8.25 -13.76 -4.51
CA ASP A 179 -8.54 -14.31 -5.84
C ASP A 179 -7.71 -15.57 -6.13
N ALA A 180 -6.42 -15.56 -5.78
CA ALA A 180 -5.57 -16.74 -5.91
C ALA A 180 -6.05 -17.91 -5.03
N SER A 181 -6.49 -17.61 -3.80
CA SER A 181 -7.05 -18.61 -2.88
C SER A 181 -8.37 -19.19 -3.41
N GLN A 182 -9.23 -18.36 -3.99
CA GLN A 182 -10.50 -18.79 -4.59
C GLN A 182 -10.25 -19.71 -5.78
N LEU A 183 -9.36 -19.29 -6.70
CA LEU A 183 -9.01 -20.08 -7.87
C LEU A 183 -8.47 -21.46 -7.48
N ASN A 184 -7.59 -21.53 -6.48
CA ASN A 184 -7.06 -22.81 -5.99
C ASN A 184 -8.18 -23.76 -5.52
N VAL A 185 -9.18 -23.24 -4.81
CA VAL A 185 -10.31 -24.03 -4.31
C VAL A 185 -11.23 -24.47 -5.44
N GLU A 186 -11.54 -23.56 -6.39
CA GLU A 186 -12.38 -23.88 -7.55
C GLU A 186 -11.75 -24.96 -8.43
N LEU A 187 -10.44 -24.87 -8.68
CA LEU A 187 -9.71 -25.90 -9.43
C LEU A 187 -9.77 -27.27 -8.76
N ARG A 188 -9.71 -27.32 -7.42
CA ARG A 188 -9.83 -28.58 -6.66
C ARG A 188 -11.23 -29.15 -6.72
N LEU A 189 -12.26 -28.31 -6.68
CA LEU A 189 -13.66 -28.73 -6.83
C LEU A 189 -13.92 -29.30 -8.23
N GLU A 190 -13.41 -28.65 -9.28
CA GLU A 190 -13.55 -29.13 -10.65
C GLU A 190 -12.82 -30.45 -10.88
N SER A 191 -11.68 -30.68 -10.21
CA SER A 191 -10.97 -31.96 -10.29
C SER A 191 -11.65 -33.11 -9.53
N ALA A 192 -12.62 -32.82 -8.68
CA ALA A 192 -13.37 -33.79 -7.89
C ALA A 192 -14.74 -34.15 -8.52
N ASP A 193 -15.14 -33.48 -9.61
CA ASP A 193 -16.30 -33.79 -10.46
C ASP A 193 -15.91 -34.70 -11.63
#